data_AF-A0A8D0HCB9-F1
#
_entry.id   AF-A0A8D0HCB9-F1
#
_cell.length_a   1.000
_cell.length_b   1.000
_cell.length_c   1.000
_cell.angle_alpha   90.00
_cell.angle_beta   90.00
_cell.angle_gamma   90.00
#
_symmetry.space_group_name_H-M   'P 1'
#
loop_
_entity.id
_entity.type
_entity.pdbx_description
1 polymer ?
#
loop_
_entity_poly.entity_id
_entity_poly.type
_entity_poly.pdbx_seq_one_letter_code
_entity_poly.pdbx_strand_id
1 'polypeptide(L)'
;MDPDSFEVQCTVQEAISALSSSKDGAQIIKTLQRIKRYLDGTENPAPMKEKKEFTSMHFTTFLQSLVSNLSPDWLELLPPDQQKELWDNFFLEGPAEQAFLVLVDSIISTDPSFRLMKVIGVLEQFLQNGGLSTLIWEVCEQQAQAGSPALQEALLNKVVCLPDHFSNKLQGENLPIFFPPNYFPLLGAEIILVLQRISDSLKGEVAGGSLLC
;
A
#
# COMPACT_ATOMS: atom_id res chain seq x y z
N MET A 1 0.62 2.21 -28.45
CA MET A 1 1.01 2.40 -27.04
C MET A 1 1.48 3.83 -26.89
N ASP A 2 1.05 4.48 -25.82
CA ASP A 2 1.55 5.80 -25.44
C ASP A 2 3.04 5.67 -25.06
N PRO A 3 3.95 6.50 -25.60
CA PRO A 3 5.39 6.39 -25.30
C PRO A 3 5.69 6.47 -23.80
N ASP A 4 4.94 7.25 -23.04
CA ASP A 4 5.14 7.41 -21.59
C ASP A 4 4.77 6.13 -20.83
N SER A 5 3.69 5.45 -21.23
CA SER A 5 3.24 4.17 -20.64
C SER A 5 4.27 3.06 -20.87
N PHE A 6 4.85 3.02 -22.07
CA PHE A 6 5.90 2.06 -22.39
C PHE A 6 7.18 2.28 -21.56
N GLU A 7 7.57 3.54 -21.33
CA GLU A 7 8.75 3.88 -20.51
C GLU A 7 8.58 3.48 -19.04
N VAL A 8 7.39 3.73 -18.45
CA VAL A 8 7.07 3.29 -17.09
C VAL A 8 7.12 1.77 -17.00
N GLN A 9 6.49 1.06 -17.94
CA GLN A 9 6.49 -0.40 -17.98
C GLN A 9 7.92 -0.95 -18.04
N CYS A 10 8.75 -0.46 -18.96
CA CYS A 10 10.16 -0.88 -19.07
C CYS A 10 10.92 -0.63 -17.76
N THR A 11 10.76 0.55 -17.18
CA THR A 11 11.42 0.92 -15.91
C THR A 11 11.01 -0.02 -14.77
N VAL A 12 9.74 -0.36 -14.64
CA VAL A 12 9.25 -1.29 -13.61
C VAL A 12 9.79 -2.69 -13.84
N GLN A 13 9.79 -3.16 -15.08
CA GLN A 13 10.24 -4.51 -15.40
C GLN A 13 11.76 -4.67 -15.21
N GLU A 14 12.55 -3.64 -15.55
CA GLU A 14 13.97 -3.53 -15.21
C GLU A 14 14.17 -3.59 -13.70
N ALA A 15 13.36 -2.84 -12.93
CA ALA A 15 13.47 -2.81 -11.48
C ALA A 15 13.15 -4.17 -10.86
N ILE A 16 12.04 -4.81 -11.23
CA ILE A 16 11.68 -6.17 -10.78
C ILE A 16 12.81 -7.17 -11.06
N SER A 17 13.40 -7.09 -12.26
CA SER A 17 14.52 -7.95 -12.65
C SER A 17 15.77 -7.67 -11.81
N ALA A 18 16.08 -6.40 -11.54
CA ALA A 18 17.22 -6.00 -10.71
C ALA A 18 17.05 -6.41 -9.24
N LEU A 19 15.86 -6.23 -8.66
CA LEU A 19 15.56 -6.64 -7.27
C LEU A 19 15.74 -8.15 -7.06
N SER A 20 15.47 -8.94 -8.10
CA SER A 20 15.53 -10.40 -8.03
C SER A 20 16.90 -11.00 -8.36
N SER A 21 17.74 -10.28 -9.12
CA SER A 21 19.02 -10.81 -9.62
C SER A 21 20.26 -10.13 -9.03
N SER A 22 20.14 -8.90 -8.54
CA SER A 22 21.27 -8.16 -7.98
C SER A 22 21.57 -8.58 -6.56
N LYS A 23 22.86 -8.60 -6.22
CA LYS A 23 23.38 -8.73 -4.85
C LYS A 23 24.13 -7.46 -4.42
N ASP A 24 24.08 -6.42 -5.23
CA ASP A 24 24.72 -5.14 -4.95
C ASP A 24 23.70 -4.20 -4.31
N GLY A 25 23.90 -3.90 -3.02
CA GLY A 25 23.04 -2.99 -2.27
C GLY A 25 22.94 -1.60 -2.91
N ALA A 26 24.03 -1.09 -3.50
CA ALA A 26 23.99 0.22 -4.17
C ALA A 26 23.08 0.21 -5.40
N GLN A 27 23.09 -0.88 -6.18
CA GLN A 27 22.19 -1.06 -7.32
C GLN A 27 20.73 -1.19 -6.86
N ILE A 28 20.46 -1.94 -5.79
CA ILE A 28 19.12 -2.09 -5.22
C ILE A 28 18.59 -0.74 -4.73
N ILE A 29 19.36 0.01 -3.95
CA ILE A 29 18.99 1.35 -3.45
C ILE A 29 18.64 2.26 -4.62
N LYS A 30 19.51 2.35 -5.63
CA LYS A 30 19.27 3.18 -6.82
C LYS A 30 17.99 2.76 -7.56
N THR A 31 17.71 1.46 -7.61
CA THR A 31 16.51 0.91 -8.25
C THR A 31 15.25 1.29 -7.49
N LEU A 32 15.25 1.12 -6.17
CA LEU A 32 14.13 1.50 -5.29
C LEU A 32 13.88 3.02 -5.36
N GLN A 33 14.92 3.85 -5.30
CA GLN A 33 14.81 5.30 -5.47
C GLN A 33 14.22 5.69 -6.84
N ARG A 34 14.64 5.00 -7.92
CA ARG A 34 14.11 5.23 -9.27
C ARG A 34 12.62 4.92 -9.37
N ILE A 35 12.11 3.90 -8.65
CA ILE A 35 10.68 3.59 -8.64
C ILE A 35 9.91 4.51 -7.68
N LYS A 36 10.52 4.89 -6.55
CA LYS A 36 9.88 5.74 -5.52
C LYS A 36 9.39 7.07 -6.09
N ARG A 37 10.05 7.62 -7.12
CA ARG A 37 9.62 8.86 -7.79
C ARG A 37 8.19 8.84 -8.35
N TYR A 38 7.64 7.65 -8.60
CA TYR A 38 6.26 7.48 -9.06
C TYR A 38 5.23 7.57 -7.93
N LEU A 39 5.69 7.55 -6.67
CA LEU A 39 4.88 7.83 -5.49
C LEU A 39 4.86 9.33 -5.19
N ASP A 40 3.94 9.74 -4.32
CA ASP A 40 3.85 11.11 -3.83
C ASP A 40 4.89 11.39 -2.74
N GLY A 41 5.16 12.68 -2.48
CA GLY A 41 6.12 13.08 -1.44
C GLY A 41 7.61 12.93 -1.78
N THR A 42 7.97 12.69 -3.06
CA THR A 42 9.38 12.56 -3.47
C THR A 42 10.02 13.89 -3.86
N GLU A 43 11.34 14.03 -3.64
CA GLU A 43 12.11 15.23 -3.99
C GLU A 43 12.22 15.47 -5.51
N ASN A 44 12.05 14.41 -6.32
CA ASN A 44 12.12 14.47 -7.78
C ASN A 44 10.96 13.67 -8.41
N PRO A 45 9.72 14.19 -8.33
CA PRO A 45 8.54 13.44 -8.75
C PRO A 45 8.51 13.23 -10.26
N ALA A 46 8.03 12.06 -10.69
CA ALA A 46 7.68 11.85 -12.09
C ALA A 46 6.45 12.68 -12.50
N PRO A 47 6.26 12.95 -13.81
CA PRO A 47 5.03 13.53 -14.34
C PRO A 47 3.77 12.80 -13.87
N MET A 48 2.68 13.54 -13.63
CA MET A 48 1.42 13.00 -13.12
C MET A 48 0.87 11.82 -13.94
N LYS A 49 1.09 11.82 -15.25
CA LYS A 49 0.65 10.75 -16.15
C LYS A 49 1.41 9.45 -15.90
N GLU A 50 2.73 9.53 -15.71
CA GLU A 50 3.56 8.37 -15.37
C GLU A 50 3.24 7.83 -13.98
N LYS A 51 3.03 8.73 -13.01
CA LYS A 51 2.57 8.35 -11.66
C LYS A 51 1.26 7.58 -11.71
N LYS A 52 0.29 8.09 -12.49
CA LYS A 52 -1.01 7.43 -12.66
C LYS A 52 -0.85 6.06 -13.30
N GLU A 53 -0.05 5.95 -14.36
CA GLU A 53 0.24 4.66 -15.00
C GLU A 53 0.85 3.66 -14.01
N PHE A 54 1.89 4.07 -13.27
CA PHE A 54 2.53 3.23 -12.29
C PHE A 54 1.55 2.76 -11.21
N THR A 55 0.83 3.70 -10.60
CA THR A 55 -0.12 3.43 -9.51
C THR A 55 -1.30 2.58 -9.97
N SER A 56 -1.78 2.70 -11.22
CA SER A 56 -2.91 1.89 -11.70
C SER A 56 -2.52 0.54 -12.30
N MET A 57 -1.37 0.43 -12.96
CA MET A 57 -1.02 -0.74 -13.79
C MET A 57 0.10 -1.62 -13.22
N HIS A 58 0.97 -1.04 -12.38
CA HIS A 58 2.26 -1.67 -12.07
C HIS A 58 2.55 -1.80 -10.58
N PHE A 59 1.93 -0.96 -9.75
CA PHE A 59 2.22 -0.86 -8.33
C PHE A 59 2.03 -2.19 -7.58
N THR A 60 0.88 -2.85 -7.77
CA THR A 60 0.62 -4.17 -7.17
C THR A 60 1.70 -5.21 -7.52
N THR A 61 2.02 -5.37 -8.81
CA THR A 61 3.05 -6.32 -9.28
C THR A 61 4.44 -5.99 -8.71
N PHE A 62 4.76 -4.71 -8.61
CA PHE A 62 6.01 -4.26 -8.01
C PHE A 62 6.07 -4.60 -6.51
N LEU A 63 5.02 -4.33 -5.73
CA LEU A 63 4.96 -4.68 -4.31
C LEU A 63 5.07 -6.20 -4.10
N GLN A 64 4.38 -7.00 -4.91
CA GLN A 64 4.49 -8.47 -4.86
C GLN A 64 5.92 -8.94 -5.10
N SER A 65 6.63 -8.34 -6.07
CA SER A 65 8.05 -8.61 -6.30
C SER A 65 8.92 -8.20 -5.11
N LEU A 66 8.65 -7.04 -4.51
CA LEU A 66 9.37 -6.54 -3.35
C LEU A 66 9.23 -7.48 -2.13
N VAL A 67 8.03 -7.98 -1.86
CA VAL A 67 7.79 -8.99 -0.81
C VAL A 67 8.43 -10.33 -1.16
N SER A 68 8.38 -10.75 -2.42
CA SER A 68 8.91 -12.05 -2.87
C SER A 68 10.44 -12.14 -2.75
N ASN A 69 11.14 -11.02 -2.87
CA ASN A 69 12.59 -10.92 -2.69
C ASN A 69 13.01 -10.78 -1.23
N LEU A 70 12.07 -10.57 -0.30
CA LEU A 70 12.40 -10.35 1.10
C LEU A 70 12.99 -11.62 1.73
N SER A 71 14.24 -11.49 2.16
CA SER A 71 15.01 -12.40 3.01
C SER A 71 15.91 -11.58 3.94
N PRO A 72 16.46 -12.16 5.02
CA PRO A 72 17.41 -11.47 5.89
C PRO A 72 18.60 -10.90 5.09
N ASP A 73 19.25 -11.75 4.29
CA ASP A 73 20.40 -11.37 3.46
C ASP A 73 20.08 -10.22 2.49
N TRP A 74 18.88 -10.23 1.90
CA TRP A 74 18.45 -9.19 0.96
C TRP A 74 18.22 -7.86 1.67
N LEU A 75 17.59 -7.89 2.85
CA LEU A 75 17.31 -6.68 3.62
C LEU A 75 18.59 -6.06 4.21
N GLU A 76 19.58 -6.88 4.56
CA GLU A 76 20.91 -6.42 5.02
C GLU A 76 21.70 -5.66 3.94
N LEU A 77 21.34 -5.80 2.66
CA LEU A 77 21.90 -4.98 1.59
C LEU A 77 21.47 -3.51 1.67
N LEU A 78 20.39 -3.22 2.41
CA LEU A 78 19.91 -1.87 2.67
C LEU A 78 20.41 -1.38 4.03
N PRO A 79 21.00 -0.17 4.11
CA PRO A 79 21.32 0.47 5.38
C PRO A 79 20.10 0.51 6.31
N PRO A 80 20.24 0.26 7.62
CA PRO A 80 19.11 0.21 8.56
C PRO A 80 18.23 1.46 8.54
N ASP A 81 18.83 2.63 8.34
CA ASP A 81 18.16 3.93 8.19
C ASP A 81 17.33 4.03 6.90
N GLN A 82 17.74 3.34 5.84
CA GLN A 82 17.06 3.35 4.54
C GLN A 82 16.02 2.23 4.37
N GLN A 83 16.02 1.20 5.22
CA GLN A 83 15.02 0.13 5.13
C GLN A 83 13.60 0.66 5.25
N LYS A 84 13.36 1.57 6.20
CA LYS A 84 12.05 2.23 6.33
C LYS A 84 11.71 3.05 5.08
N GLU A 85 12.66 3.88 4.64
CA GLU A 85 12.46 4.82 3.54
C GLU A 85 12.27 4.14 2.17
N LEU A 86 12.99 3.05 1.91
CA LEU A 86 13.06 2.41 0.60
C LEU A 86 12.32 1.07 0.55
N TRP A 87 11.79 0.57 1.67
CA TRP A 87 10.97 -0.63 1.70
C TRP A 87 9.61 -0.34 2.32
N ASP A 88 9.54 0.05 3.59
CA ASP A 88 8.27 0.23 4.32
C ASP A 88 7.40 1.29 3.62
N ASN A 89 8.00 2.43 3.24
CA ASN A 89 7.28 3.54 2.61
C ASN A 89 6.63 3.19 1.27
N PHE A 90 7.07 2.15 0.56
CA PHE A 90 6.33 1.69 -0.63
C PHE A 90 4.92 1.23 -0.29
N PHE A 91 4.70 0.67 0.90
CA PHE A 91 3.39 0.23 1.38
C PHE A 91 2.64 1.35 2.12
N LEU A 92 3.36 2.30 2.72
CA LEU A 92 2.76 3.36 3.54
C LEU A 92 2.41 4.64 2.75
N GLU A 93 3.08 4.89 1.61
CA GLU A 93 2.92 6.12 0.81
C GLU A 93 2.25 5.87 -0.56
N GLY A 94 2.01 4.61 -0.94
CA GLY A 94 1.32 4.25 -2.18
C GLY A 94 -0.20 4.09 -2.02
N PRO A 95 -0.91 3.71 -3.11
CA PRO A 95 -2.34 3.42 -3.07
C PRO A 95 -2.71 2.42 -1.96
N ALA A 96 -3.52 2.87 -1.00
CA ALA A 96 -3.79 2.16 0.24
C ALA A 96 -4.53 0.84 -0.01
N GLU A 97 -5.48 0.81 -0.95
CA GLU A 97 -6.16 -0.43 -1.37
C GLU A 97 -5.17 -1.50 -1.83
N GLN A 98 -4.29 -1.16 -2.77
CA GLN A 98 -3.34 -2.11 -3.35
C GLN A 98 -2.28 -2.55 -2.34
N ALA A 99 -1.75 -1.62 -1.54
CA ALA A 99 -0.79 -1.95 -0.48
C ALA A 99 -1.40 -2.90 0.56
N PHE A 100 -2.62 -2.61 1.02
CA PHE A 100 -3.34 -3.47 1.97
C PHE A 100 -3.56 -4.87 1.42
N LEU A 101 -4.05 -4.99 0.18
CA LEU A 101 -4.29 -6.29 -0.45
C LEU A 101 -2.99 -7.12 -0.54
N VAL A 102 -1.89 -6.52 -1.00
CA VAL A 102 -0.60 -7.21 -1.10
C VAL A 102 -0.10 -7.66 0.27
N LEU A 103 -0.19 -6.81 1.30
CA LEU A 103 0.24 -7.15 2.66
C LEU A 103 -0.58 -8.33 3.22
N VAL A 104 -1.92 -8.24 3.14
CA VAL A 104 -2.82 -9.28 3.66
C VAL A 104 -2.65 -10.59 2.90
N ASP A 105 -2.60 -10.56 1.56
CA ASP A 105 -2.40 -11.76 0.75
C ASP A 105 -1.05 -12.42 1.01
N SER A 106 0.00 -11.61 1.21
CA SER A 106 1.33 -12.10 1.58
C SER A 106 1.28 -12.82 2.93
N ILE A 107 0.59 -12.27 3.93
CA ILE A 107 0.47 -12.88 5.26
C ILE A 107 -0.33 -14.18 5.22
N ILE A 108 -1.43 -14.21 4.47
CA ILE A 108 -2.27 -15.41 4.31
C ILE A 108 -1.52 -16.51 3.57
N SER A 109 -0.69 -16.17 2.59
CA SER A 109 0.02 -17.15 1.74
C SER A 109 1.40 -17.56 2.26
N THR A 110 1.98 -16.84 3.22
CA THR A 110 3.34 -17.10 3.72
C THR A 110 3.31 -17.94 4.99
N ASP A 111 4.25 -18.88 5.10
CA ASP A 111 4.51 -19.67 6.31
C ASP A 111 5.32 -18.87 7.34
N PRO A 112 5.34 -19.27 8.63
CA PRO A 112 6.15 -18.62 9.66
C PRO A 112 7.60 -18.42 9.23
N SER A 113 8.01 -17.16 9.07
CA SER A 113 9.30 -16.77 8.49
C SER A 113 9.63 -15.32 8.80
N PHE A 114 10.89 -14.92 8.58
CA PHE A 114 11.32 -13.52 8.66
C PHE A 114 10.45 -12.60 7.79
N ARG A 115 10.13 -13.04 6.57
CA ARG A 115 9.25 -12.32 5.64
C ARG A 115 7.89 -12.05 6.25
N LEU A 116 7.26 -13.09 6.82
CA LEU A 116 5.97 -12.96 7.48
C LEU A 116 6.01 -11.88 8.57
N MET A 117 7.01 -11.94 9.46
CA MET A 117 7.15 -10.98 10.56
C MET A 117 7.35 -9.53 10.08
N LYS A 118 8.17 -9.34 9.05
CA LYS A 118 8.41 -8.00 8.48
C LYS A 118 7.15 -7.44 7.81
N VAL A 119 6.41 -8.25 7.06
CA VAL A 119 5.14 -7.84 6.41
C VAL A 119 4.09 -7.51 7.46
N ILE A 120 3.99 -8.28 8.55
CA ILE A 120 3.11 -7.98 9.69
C ILE A 120 3.45 -6.65 10.33
N GLY A 121 4.74 -6.38 10.58
CA GLY A 121 5.18 -5.11 11.15
C GLY A 121 4.82 -3.91 10.28
N VAL A 122 4.91 -4.03 8.95
CA VAL A 122 4.49 -2.95 8.04
C VAL A 122 2.97 -2.82 7.99
N LEU A 123 2.20 -3.91 8.06
CA LEU A 123 0.75 -3.79 8.18
C LEU A 123 0.33 -3.13 9.50
N GLU A 124 1.01 -3.43 10.62
CA GLU A 124 0.77 -2.72 11.88
C GLU A 124 1.00 -1.21 11.71
N GLN A 125 2.11 -0.80 11.09
CA GLN A 125 2.39 0.61 10.83
C GLN A 125 1.35 1.24 9.89
N PHE A 126 0.92 0.51 8.85
CA PHE A 126 -0.15 0.93 7.96
C PHE A 126 -1.44 1.23 8.74
N LEU A 127 -1.85 0.33 9.65
CA LEU A 127 -3.02 0.53 10.49
C LEU A 127 -2.85 1.71 11.46
N GLN A 128 -1.68 1.84 12.09
CA GLN A 128 -1.39 2.93 13.04
C GLN A 128 -1.37 4.31 12.39
N ASN A 129 -1.01 4.39 11.10
CA ASN A 129 -0.91 5.63 10.34
C ASN A 129 -2.24 6.04 9.67
N GLY A 130 -3.37 5.42 10.03
CA GLY A 130 -4.67 5.70 9.41
C GLY A 130 -4.81 5.11 8.00
N GLY A 131 -4.13 4.00 7.73
CA GLY A 131 -4.21 3.31 6.44
C GLY A 131 -5.63 2.84 6.11
N LEU A 132 -6.43 2.48 7.12
CA LEU A 132 -7.83 2.08 6.91
C LEU A 132 -8.72 3.24 6.45
N SER A 133 -8.60 4.43 7.04
CA SER A 133 -9.35 5.59 6.57
C SER A 133 -8.93 6.01 5.17
N THR A 134 -7.64 5.96 4.84
CA THR A 134 -7.14 6.20 3.48
C THR A 134 -7.74 5.19 2.49
N LEU A 135 -7.71 3.90 2.81
CA LEU A 135 -8.28 2.83 2.00
C LEU A 135 -9.78 3.01 1.78
N ILE A 136 -10.56 3.24 2.85
CA ILE A 136 -12.02 3.41 2.73
C ILE A 136 -12.34 4.64 1.89
N TRP A 137 -11.58 5.73 2.05
CA TRP A 137 -11.72 6.93 1.22
C TRP A 137 -11.46 6.64 -0.27
N GLU A 138 -10.36 5.97 -0.61
CA GLU A 138 -10.05 5.58 -2.00
C GLU A 138 -11.19 4.75 -2.62
N VAL A 139 -11.73 3.79 -1.87
CA VAL A 139 -12.86 2.96 -2.33
C VAL A 139 -14.10 3.81 -2.60
N CYS A 140 -14.40 4.79 -1.76
CA CYS A 140 -15.50 5.72 -1.97
C CYS A 140 -15.30 6.57 -3.23
N GLU A 141 -14.09 7.08 -3.46
CA GLU A 141 -13.76 7.85 -4.68
C GLU A 141 -13.89 7.01 -5.95
N GLN A 142 -13.40 5.76 -5.92
CA GLN A 142 -13.51 4.84 -7.05
C GLN A 142 -14.96 4.41 -7.32
N GLN A 143 -15.79 4.25 -6.28
CA GLN A 143 -17.20 3.92 -6.44
C GLN A 143 -17.95 5.00 -7.23
N ALA A 144 -17.62 6.27 -7.00
CA ALA A 144 -18.18 7.37 -7.79
C ALA A 144 -17.81 7.30 -9.29
N GLN A 145 -16.73 6.60 -9.63
CA GLN A 145 -16.16 6.52 -10.98
C GLN A 145 -16.37 5.17 -11.69
N ALA A 146 -17.28 4.32 -11.19
CA ALA A 146 -17.61 2.97 -11.70
C ALA A 146 -16.69 1.82 -11.26
N GLY A 147 -16.42 1.73 -9.95
CA GLY A 147 -15.72 0.58 -9.34
C GLY A 147 -16.43 -0.78 -9.50
N SER A 148 -15.68 -1.88 -9.35
CA SER A 148 -16.18 -3.25 -9.41
C SER A 148 -16.79 -3.71 -8.07
N PRO A 149 -18.09 -4.06 -8.00
CA PRO A 149 -18.72 -4.50 -6.74
C PRO A 149 -18.07 -5.76 -6.12
N ALA A 150 -17.58 -6.68 -6.95
CA ALA A 150 -16.95 -7.91 -6.48
C ALA A 150 -15.59 -7.65 -5.78
N LEU A 151 -14.82 -6.68 -6.27
CA LEU A 151 -13.56 -6.28 -5.65
C LEU A 151 -13.81 -5.63 -4.28
N GLN A 152 -14.87 -4.80 -4.18
CA GLN A 152 -15.27 -4.17 -2.93
C GLN A 152 -15.69 -5.19 -1.88
N GLU A 153 -16.47 -6.20 -2.26
CA GLU A 153 -16.87 -7.27 -1.35
C GLU A 153 -15.66 -8.08 -0.86
N ALA A 154 -14.71 -8.39 -1.76
CA ALA A 154 -13.47 -9.07 -1.38
C ALA A 154 -12.61 -8.22 -0.42
N LEU A 155 -12.50 -6.92 -0.66
CA LEU A 155 -11.77 -5.99 0.20
C LEU A 155 -12.43 -5.86 1.58
N LEU A 156 -13.74 -5.69 1.62
CA LEU A 156 -14.51 -5.62 2.86
C LEU A 156 -14.32 -6.89 3.69
N ASN A 157 -14.40 -8.06 3.05
CA ASN A 157 -14.15 -9.34 3.71
C ASN A 157 -12.75 -9.39 4.33
N LYS A 158 -11.71 -8.93 3.62
CA LYS A 158 -10.33 -8.89 4.14
C LYS A 158 -10.16 -7.92 5.31
N VAL A 159 -10.85 -6.77 5.29
CA VAL A 159 -10.83 -5.80 6.39
C VAL A 159 -11.53 -6.38 7.62
N VAL A 160 -12.77 -6.86 7.48
CA VAL A 160 -13.57 -7.36 8.61
C VAL A 160 -12.96 -8.62 9.23
N CYS A 161 -12.43 -9.53 8.40
CA CYS A 161 -11.85 -10.79 8.84
C CYS A 161 -10.34 -10.69 9.19
N LEU A 162 -9.76 -9.47 9.22
CA LEU A 162 -8.34 -9.31 9.50
C LEU A 162 -7.90 -9.95 10.83
N PRO A 163 -8.61 -9.78 11.96
CA PRO A 163 -8.28 -10.47 13.21
C PRO A 163 -8.25 -12.00 13.10
N ASP A 164 -9.15 -12.59 12.30
CA ASP A 164 -9.26 -14.03 12.12
C ASP A 164 -8.09 -14.58 11.29
N HIS A 165 -7.70 -13.87 10.23
CA HIS A 165 -6.55 -14.23 9.41
C HIS A 165 -5.26 -14.31 10.25
N PHE A 166 -5.10 -13.39 11.20
CA PHE A 166 -3.88 -13.29 12.02
C PHE A 166 -3.90 -14.25 13.21
N SER A 167 -5.05 -14.46 13.83
CA SER A 167 -5.21 -15.45 14.91
C SER A 167 -4.87 -16.86 14.42
N ASN A 168 -5.30 -17.19 13.20
CA ASN A 168 -5.01 -18.49 12.59
C ASN A 168 -3.54 -18.66 12.16
N LYS A 169 -2.89 -17.57 11.74
CA LYS A 169 -1.51 -17.62 11.22
C LYS A 169 -0.43 -17.55 12.29
N LEU A 170 -0.66 -16.81 13.38
CA LEU A 170 0.40 -16.47 14.33
C LEU A 170 0.41 -17.31 15.61
N GLN A 171 -0.48 -18.31 15.74
CA GLN A 171 -0.48 -19.30 16.82
C GLN A 171 -0.31 -18.73 18.25
N GLY A 172 -0.72 -17.48 18.48
CA GLY A 172 -0.63 -16.79 19.78
C GLY A 172 0.41 -15.67 19.88
N GLU A 173 1.36 -15.55 18.94
CA GLU A 173 2.34 -14.45 18.86
C GLU A 173 1.81 -13.27 18.03
N ASN A 174 0.55 -12.90 18.26
CA ASN A 174 -0.08 -11.83 17.49
C ASN A 174 0.19 -10.45 18.12
N LEU A 175 0.31 -9.42 17.29
CA LEU A 175 0.49 -8.06 17.77
C LEU A 175 -0.83 -7.51 18.34
N PRO A 176 -0.78 -6.67 19.40
CA PRO A 176 -1.98 -6.19 20.09
C PRO A 176 -3.03 -5.57 19.17
N ILE A 177 -2.61 -4.84 18.14
CA ILE A 177 -3.49 -4.14 17.22
C ILE A 177 -4.45 -5.07 16.47
N PHE A 178 -4.08 -6.33 16.25
CA PHE A 178 -4.89 -7.30 15.50
C PHE A 178 -5.88 -8.06 16.37
N PHE A 179 -5.83 -7.94 17.70
CA PHE A 179 -6.84 -8.57 18.55
C PHE A 179 -8.20 -7.89 18.35
N PRO A 180 -9.32 -8.65 18.28
CA PRO A 180 -10.65 -8.08 18.13
C PRO A 180 -10.98 -6.91 19.07
N PRO A 181 -10.62 -6.94 20.38
CA PRO A 181 -10.89 -5.82 21.29
C PRO A 181 -10.14 -4.52 20.95
N ASN A 182 -9.08 -4.58 20.15
CA ASN A 182 -8.30 -3.42 19.73
C ASN A 182 -8.58 -3.03 18.27
N TYR A 183 -8.72 -4.03 17.39
CA TYR A 183 -8.93 -3.81 15.96
C TYR A 183 -10.29 -3.18 15.64
N PHE A 184 -11.38 -3.68 16.21
CA PHE A 184 -12.71 -3.17 15.88
C PHE A 184 -12.96 -1.73 16.37
N PRO A 185 -12.49 -1.32 17.56
CA PRO A 185 -12.49 0.09 17.93
C PRO A 185 -11.67 0.98 16.99
N LEU A 186 -10.49 0.53 16.55
CA LEU A 186 -9.68 1.23 15.55
C LEU A 186 -10.46 1.40 14.25
N LEU A 187 -10.99 0.32 13.69
CA LEU A 187 -11.78 0.35 12.46
C LEU A 187 -12.98 1.31 12.58
N GLY A 188 -13.68 1.30 13.74
CA GLY A 188 -14.77 2.23 14.00
C GLY A 188 -14.34 3.69 13.99
N ALA A 189 -13.19 4.01 14.60
CA ALA A 189 -12.64 5.36 14.60
C ALA A 189 -12.27 5.82 13.17
N GLU A 190 -11.62 4.94 12.39
CA GLU A 190 -11.24 5.21 11.00
C GLU A 190 -12.46 5.44 10.10
N ILE A 191 -13.54 4.66 10.27
CA ILE A 191 -14.81 4.87 9.56
C ILE A 191 -15.40 6.26 9.87
N ILE A 192 -15.39 6.68 11.14
CA ILE A 192 -15.90 7.99 11.53
C ILE A 192 -15.08 9.11 10.88
N LEU A 193 -13.76 8.99 10.82
CA LEU A 193 -12.89 9.97 10.14
C LEU A 193 -13.25 10.12 8.66
N VAL A 194 -13.50 9.01 7.97
CA VAL A 194 -13.90 9.04 6.55
C VAL A 194 -15.27 9.67 6.37
N LEU A 195 -16.25 9.33 7.22
CA LEU A 195 -17.58 9.93 7.16
C LEU A 195 -17.55 11.45 7.39
N GLN A 196 -16.68 11.92 8.30
CA GLN A 196 -16.45 13.35 8.50
C GLN A 196 -15.87 13.99 7.25
N ARG A 197 -14.82 13.40 6.66
CA ARG A 197 -14.19 13.87 5.42
C ARG A 197 -15.18 13.94 4.25
N ILE A 198 -16.04 12.93 4.09
CA ILE A 198 -17.12 12.93 3.09
C ILE A 198 -18.11 14.07 3.36
N SER A 199 -18.58 14.22 4.61
CA SER A 199 -19.47 15.32 5.01
C SER A 199 -18.88 16.68 4.65
N ASP A 200 -17.59 16.88 4.92
CA ASP A 200 -16.91 18.15 4.69
C ASP A 200 -16.72 18.40 3.20
N SER A 201 -16.40 17.38 2.41
CA SER A 201 -16.36 17.46 0.94
C SER A 201 -17.70 17.89 0.37
N LEU A 202 -18.80 17.25 0.81
CA LEU A 202 -20.16 17.56 0.36
C LEU A 202 -20.58 18.99 0.76
N LYS A 203 -20.21 19.45 1.96
CA LYS A 203 -20.48 20.83 2.40
C LYS A 203 -19.64 21.86 1.64
N GLY A 204 -18.39 21.52 1.33
CA GLY A 204 -17.47 22.38 0.57
C GLY A 204 -17.88 22.53 -0.90
N GLU A 205 -18.39 21.46 -1.53
CA GLU A 205 -18.93 21.51 -2.89
C GLU A 205 -20.21 22.35 -2.99
N VAL A 206 -21.05 22.35 -1.94
CA VAL A 206 -22.26 23.19 -1.88
C VAL A 206 -21.93 24.69 -1.77
N ALA A 207 -20.76 25.07 -1.24
CA ALA A 207 -20.32 26.46 -1.17
C ALA A 207 -19.75 27.01 -2.50
N GLY A 208 -19.46 26.15 -3.48
CA GLY A 208 -18.98 26.54 -4.83
C GLY A 208 -20.10 26.81 -5.85
N GLY A 209 -21.36 26.53 -5.50
CA GLY A 209 -22.52 26.64 -6.39
C GLY A 209 -23.30 27.96 -6.34
N SER A 210 -22.72 29.04 -5.82
CA SER A 210 -23.39 30.35 -5.75
C SER A 210 -22.42 31.49 -6.00
N LEU A 211 -22.03 31.65 -7.27
CA LEU A 211 -21.65 32.93 -7.87
C LEU A 211 -21.87 32.84 -9.39
N LEU A 212 -23.15 32.80 -9.76
CA LEU A 212 -23.63 33.24 -11.07
C LEU A 212 -24.67 34.33 -10.81
N CYS A 213 -24.20 35.57 -10.80
CA CYS A 213 -24.88 36.80 -11.23
C CYS A 213 -23.77 37.78 -11.62
#